data_AF-A0A0C7N5H3-F1
#
_entry.id   AF-A0A0C7N5H3-F1
#
_cell.length_a   1.000
_cell.length_b   1.000
_cell.length_c   1.000
_cell.angle_alpha   90.00
_cell.angle_beta   90.00
_cell.angle_gamma   90.00
#
_symmetry.space_group_name_H-M   'P 1'
#
loop_
_entity.id
_entity.type
_entity.pdbx_description
1 polymer ?
#
loop_
_entity_poly.entity_id
_entity_poly.type
_entity_poly.pdbx_seq_one_letter_code
_entity_poly.pdbx_strand_id
1 'polypeptide(L)'
;MTRRRMVSTFILELLTIASLILANTETLFFKVPSTFRSESSEYDTASPHLSLVNTNRGTKEFDIPIGSTFGLELHGLEPGDTYQAKFCWTAADPVDVRVIGWALQRKKGSPSSKDLINVVNVELVPFSYPAIKTSTVPVIVSVAAVRLGLPVDLYSTLLYITLVFAATYGVYRHFLRSIVW
;
A
#
# COMPACT_ATOMS: atom_id res chain seq x y z
N MET A 1 -22.50 -2.08 37.26
CA MET A 1 -21.72 -1.27 36.29
C MET A 1 -22.64 -0.86 35.15
N THR A 2 -22.93 0.42 34.96
CA THR A 2 -23.90 0.90 33.95
C THR A 2 -23.41 0.62 32.54
N ARG A 3 -24.28 0.07 31.67
CA ARG A 3 -24.01 -0.28 30.25
C ARG A 3 -23.20 0.79 29.48
N ARG A 4 -23.43 2.07 29.75
CA ARG A 4 -22.65 3.19 29.19
C ARG A 4 -21.14 3.13 29.50
N ARG A 5 -20.77 2.75 30.72
CA ARG A 5 -19.36 2.66 31.14
C ARG A 5 -18.61 1.51 30.46
N MET A 6 -19.27 0.38 30.22
CA MET A 6 -18.66 -0.74 29.49
C MET A 6 -18.42 -0.41 28.01
N VAL A 7 -19.37 0.29 27.37
CA VAL A 7 -19.22 0.69 25.96
C VAL A 7 -18.09 1.69 25.82
N SER A 8 -17.97 2.67 26.73
CA SER A 8 -16.87 3.64 26.67
C SER A 8 -15.49 2.99 26.90
N THR A 9 -15.36 2.05 27.85
CA THR A 9 -14.09 1.37 28.09
C THR A 9 -13.69 0.50 26.90
N PHE A 10 -14.64 -0.21 26.30
CA PHE A 10 -14.41 -1.02 25.11
C PHE A 10 -13.95 -0.17 23.91
N ILE A 11 -14.58 0.98 23.66
CA ILE A 11 -14.17 1.89 22.58
C ILE A 11 -12.76 2.44 22.84
N LEU A 12 -12.45 2.83 24.08
CA LEU A 12 -11.13 3.33 24.44
C LEU A 12 -10.05 2.25 24.22
N GLU A 13 -10.31 1.02 24.66
CA GLU A 13 -9.40 -0.11 24.49
C GLU A 13 -9.19 -0.45 23.01
N LEU A 14 -10.26 -0.45 22.22
CA LEU A 14 -10.20 -0.64 20.76
C LEU A 14 -9.33 0.44 20.09
N LEU A 15 -9.53 1.72 20.44
CA LEU A 15 -8.73 2.83 19.91
C LEU A 15 -7.25 2.72 20.33
N THR A 16 -6.99 2.26 21.56
CA THR A 16 -5.64 2.06 22.07
C THR A 16 -4.93 0.94 21.29
N ILE A 17 -5.58 -0.21 21.09
CA ILE A 17 -5.06 -1.31 20.27
C ILE A 17 -4.85 -0.85 18.82
N ALA A 18 -5.79 -0.09 18.24
CA ALA A 18 -5.63 0.45 16.90
C ALA A 18 -4.43 1.41 16.77
N SER A 19 -4.13 2.21 17.80
CA SER A 19 -2.96 3.09 17.82
C SER A 19 -1.62 2.34 17.94
N LEU A 20 -1.63 1.13 18.51
CA LEU A 20 -0.46 0.25 18.56
C LEU A 20 -0.22 -0.46 17.23
N ILE A 21 -1.22 -0.50 16.34
CA ILE A 21 -1.09 -0.95 14.94
C ILE A 21 -0.66 0.23 14.06
N LEU A 22 0.32 1.02 14.54
CA LEU A 22 1.15 1.82 13.65
C LEU A 22 2.13 0.84 13.01
N ALA A 23 1.64 0.07 12.04
CA ALA A 23 2.51 -0.63 11.13
C ALA A 23 3.35 0.42 10.40
N ASN A 24 4.63 0.15 10.24
CA ASN A 24 5.49 1.01 9.45
C ASN A 24 5.07 0.87 7.98
N THR A 25 4.17 1.76 7.57
CA THR A 25 3.57 1.78 6.25
C THR A 25 3.54 3.20 5.76
N GLU A 26 4.17 3.41 4.62
CA GLU A 26 4.13 4.68 3.93
C GLU A 26 3.35 4.56 2.63
N THR A 27 2.66 5.64 2.26
CA THR A 27 1.76 5.61 1.11
C THR A 27 2.03 6.77 0.16
N LEU A 28 2.08 6.45 -1.12
CA LEU A 28 2.23 7.42 -2.21
C LEU A 28 1.03 7.29 -3.15
N PHE A 29 0.35 8.40 -3.39
CA PHE A 29 -0.67 8.51 -4.43
C PHE A 29 -0.08 9.26 -5.63
N PHE A 30 -0.24 8.71 -6.82
CA PHE A 30 0.21 9.36 -8.04
C PHE A 30 -0.77 9.09 -9.19
N LYS A 31 -0.84 10.03 -10.13
CA LYS A 31 -1.68 9.94 -11.32
C LYS A 31 -0.82 9.83 -12.56
N VAL A 32 -1.06 8.79 -13.35
CA VAL A 32 -0.37 8.60 -14.62
C VAL A 32 -0.96 9.58 -15.64
N PRO A 33 -0.13 10.36 -16.36
CA PRO A 33 -0.64 11.27 -17.38
C PRO A 33 -1.41 10.53 -18.46
N SER A 34 -2.53 11.09 -18.93
CA SER A 34 -3.33 10.47 -20.00
C SER A 34 -2.61 10.40 -21.35
N THR A 35 -1.57 11.23 -21.53
CA THR A 35 -0.72 11.24 -22.72
C THR A 35 0.39 10.20 -22.67
N PHE A 36 0.58 9.51 -21.54
CA PHE A 36 1.60 8.48 -21.39
C PHE A 36 1.28 7.29 -22.31
N ARG A 37 2.27 6.82 -23.06
CA ARG A 37 2.19 5.59 -23.85
C ARG A 37 3.29 4.66 -23.41
N SER A 38 2.91 3.50 -22.90
CA SER A 38 3.85 2.43 -22.57
C SER A 38 4.27 1.72 -23.85
N GLU A 39 5.31 2.20 -24.53
CA GLU A 39 5.72 1.65 -25.84
C GLU A 39 6.68 0.45 -25.73
N SER A 40 7.29 0.18 -24.57
CA SER A 40 8.24 -0.94 -24.45
C SER A 40 7.57 -2.23 -23.96
N SER A 41 7.41 -3.20 -24.87
CA SER A 41 7.05 -4.59 -24.53
C SER A 41 8.23 -5.43 -24.04
N GLU A 42 9.46 -4.91 -24.14
CA GLU A 42 10.66 -5.60 -23.67
C GLU A 42 10.98 -5.20 -22.22
N TYR A 43 10.66 -6.12 -21.32
CA TYR A 43 10.99 -6.06 -19.91
C TYR A 43 12.50 -6.20 -19.72
N ASP A 44 13.11 -5.19 -19.09
CA ASP A 44 14.44 -5.38 -18.52
C ASP A 44 14.29 -6.13 -17.20
N THR A 45 14.57 -7.44 -17.22
CA THR A 45 14.48 -8.28 -16.02
C THR A 45 15.61 -8.02 -15.02
N ALA A 46 16.66 -7.28 -15.41
CA ALA A 46 17.78 -6.97 -14.52
C ALA A 46 17.44 -5.87 -13.51
N SER A 47 16.49 -4.99 -13.83
CA SER A 47 16.10 -3.87 -12.98
C SER A 47 14.96 -4.26 -12.02
N PRO A 48 14.93 -3.77 -10.76
CA PRO A 48 13.82 -4.01 -9.86
C PRO A 48 12.51 -3.48 -10.45
N HIS A 49 11.56 -4.39 -10.65
CA HIS A 49 10.29 -4.06 -11.30
C HIS A 49 9.09 -4.73 -10.62
N LEU A 50 7.94 -4.07 -10.74
CA LEU A 50 6.62 -4.54 -10.33
C LEU A 50 5.65 -4.37 -11.51
N SER A 51 5.04 -5.48 -11.94
CA SER A 51 4.09 -5.48 -13.05
C SER A 51 2.65 -5.55 -12.56
N LEU A 52 1.80 -4.69 -13.12
CA LEU A 52 0.35 -4.70 -12.98
C LEU A 52 -0.34 -5.19 -14.26
N VAL A 53 0.37 -5.84 -15.18
CA VAL A 53 -0.24 -6.35 -16.42
C VAL A 53 -1.33 -7.36 -16.09
N ASN A 54 -2.53 -7.13 -16.62
CA ASN A 54 -3.75 -7.92 -16.38
C ASN A 54 -4.24 -7.94 -14.93
N THR A 55 -3.79 -7.01 -14.08
CA THR A 55 -4.25 -6.91 -12.69
C THR A 55 -4.35 -5.45 -12.23
N ASN A 56 -5.34 -5.15 -11.41
CA ASN A 56 -5.45 -3.83 -10.78
C ASN A 56 -4.52 -3.66 -9.57
N ARG A 57 -3.79 -4.72 -9.19
CA ARG A 57 -2.91 -4.73 -8.03
C ARG A 57 -1.71 -5.64 -8.25
N GLY A 58 -0.53 -5.16 -7.88
CA GLY A 58 0.70 -5.96 -7.76
C GLY A 58 1.30 -5.81 -6.37
N THR A 59 1.84 -6.89 -5.82
CA THR A 59 2.57 -6.87 -4.55
C THR A 59 3.83 -7.70 -4.69
N LYS A 60 4.98 -7.15 -4.30
CA LYS A 60 6.27 -7.86 -4.32
C LYS A 60 7.17 -7.34 -3.20
N GLU A 61 7.99 -8.22 -2.66
CA GLU A 61 8.99 -7.91 -1.65
C GLU A 61 10.32 -7.55 -2.33
N PHE A 62 10.98 -6.51 -1.82
CA PHE A 62 12.27 -6.04 -2.30
C PHE A 62 13.20 -5.77 -1.12
N ASP A 63 14.46 -6.16 -1.26
CA ASP A 63 15.52 -5.79 -0.33
C ASP A 63 16.01 -4.37 -0.65
N ILE A 64 15.52 -3.38 0.08
CA ILE A 64 15.82 -1.97 -0.18
C ILE A 64 17.07 -1.57 0.61
N PRO A 65 18.10 -1.00 -0.06
CA PRO A 65 19.31 -0.55 0.62
C PRO A 65 19.05 0.67 1.51
N ILE A 66 19.64 0.67 2.71
CA ILE A 66 19.56 1.78 3.65
C ILE A 66 20.56 2.87 3.23
N GLY A 67 20.15 4.13 3.26
CA GLY A 67 21.00 5.29 2.98
C GLY A 67 21.22 5.60 1.50
N SER A 68 20.52 4.92 0.60
CA SER A 68 20.54 5.22 -0.84
C SER A 68 19.13 5.22 -1.43
N THR A 69 18.96 5.91 -2.55
CA THR A 69 17.68 5.94 -3.27
C THR A 69 17.51 4.66 -4.08
N PHE A 70 16.44 3.93 -3.80
CA PHE A 70 16.03 2.75 -4.54
C PHE A 70 14.91 3.12 -5.53
N GLY A 71 15.12 2.83 -6.81
CA GLY A 71 14.14 3.05 -7.87
C GLY A 71 13.47 1.74 -8.26
N LEU A 72 12.14 1.69 -8.17
CA LEU A 72 11.30 0.59 -8.59
C LEU A 72 10.56 0.95 -9.87
N GLU A 73 10.75 0.16 -10.93
CA GLU A 73 10.02 0.33 -12.19
C GLU A 73 8.61 -0.28 -12.09
N LEU A 74 7.60 0.48 -12.52
CA LEU A 74 6.21 0.04 -12.56
C LEU A 74 5.76 -0.20 -14.00
N HIS A 75 5.23 -1.40 -14.25
CA HIS A 75 4.68 -1.79 -15.54
C HIS A 75 3.18 -2.03 -15.49
N GLY A 76 2.52 -1.98 -16.65
CA GLY A 76 1.08 -2.27 -16.76
C GLY A 76 0.20 -1.18 -16.14
N LEU A 77 0.70 0.05 -16.04
CA LEU A 77 -0.10 1.19 -15.60
C LEU A 77 -0.92 1.75 -16.77
N GLU A 78 -2.20 2.01 -16.52
CA GLU A 78 -3.13 2.59 -17.49
C GLU A 78 -2.99 4.12 -17.53
N PRO A 79 -2.89 4.74 -18.72
CA PRO A 79 -2.81 6.20 -18.85
C PRO A 79 -4.06 6.89 -18.32
N GLY A 80 -3.88 7.93 -17.51
CA GLY A 80 -4.97 8.72 -16.93
C GLY A 80 -5.47 8.20 -15.56
N ASP A 81 -5.06 7.01 -15.17
CA ASP A 81 -5.46 6.40 -13.90
C ASP A 81 -4.63 6.89 -12.71
N THR A 82 -5.21 6.73 -11.52
CA THR A 82 -4.58 7.03 -10.24
C THR A 82 -4.21 5.73 -9.55
N TYR A 83 -3.01 5.68 -8.98
CA TYR A 83 -2.49 4.53 -8.28
C TYR A 83 -2.08 4.91 -6.86
N GLN A 84 -2.18 3.95 -5.96
CA GLN A 84 -1.64 4.01 -4.61
C GLN A 84 -0.51 2.99 -4.50
N ALA A 85 0.71 3.46 -4.23
CA ALA A 85 1.81 2.62 -3.80
C ALA A 85 1.87 2.62 -2.26
N LYS A 86 2.05 1.45 -1.68
CA LYS A 86 2.25 1.24 -0.24
C LYS A 86 3.59 0.54 -0.03
N PHE A 87 4.37 1.06 0.90
CA PHE A 87 5.65 0.52 1.31
C PHE A 87 5.49 0.04 2.74
N CYS A 88 5.56 -1.27 2.96
CA CYS A 88 5.36 -1.86 4.28
C CYS A 88 6.63 -2.59 4.72
N TRP A 89 7.08 -2.33 5.95
CA TRP A 89 8.20 -3.04 6.56
C TRP A 89 7.88 -3.41 8.00
N THR A 90 8.70 -4.30 8.57
CA THR A 90 8.46 -4.77 9.93
C THR A 90 8.93 -3.75 10.97
N ALA A 91 8.30 -3.73 12.14
CA ALA A 91 8.79 -2.94 13.28
C ALA A 91 10.14 -3.44 13.83
N ALA A 92 10.53 -4.68 13.50
CA ALA A 92 11.83 -5.22 13.86
C ALA A 92 12.97 -4.63 13.01
N ASP A 93 12.64 -3.99 11.88
CA ASP A 93 13.55 -3.25 11.02
C ASP A 93 13.32 -1.73 11.19
N PRO A 94 13.89 -1.10 12.22
CA PRO A 94 13.66 0.30 12.56
C PRO A 94 14.31 1.27 11.55
N VAL A 95 13.67 1.42 10.40
CA VAL A 95 14.00 2.42 9.38
C VAL A 95 12.87 3.44 9.24
N ASP A 96 13.26 4.64 8.85
CA ASP A 96 12.38 5.74 8.51
C ASP A 96 12.47 6.02 7.00
N VAL A 97 11.37 6.45 6.40
CA VAL A 97 11.33 6.74 4.97
C VAL A 97 11.45 8.25 4.77
N ARG A 98 12.62 8.67 4.32
CA ARG A 98 12.93 10.11 4.19
C ARG A 98 12.37 10.71 2.91
N VAL A 99 12.40 9.96 1.82
CA VAL A 99 11.94 10.42 0.50
C VAL A 99 11.12 9.32 -0.14
N ILE A 100 9.92 9.69 -0.60
CA ILE A 100 9.09 8.88 -1.48
C ILE A 100 8.61 9.77 -2.61
N GLY A 101 8.78 9.31 -3.85
CA GLY A 101 8.34 10.08 -5.00
C GLY A 101 8.12 9.20 -6.21
N TRP A 102 7.21 9.63 -7.08
CA TRP A 102 7.00 9.04 -8.38
C TRP A 102 7.47 10.03 -9.45
N ALA A 103 8.14 9.50 -10.47
CA ALA A 103 8.54 10.28 -11.64
C ALA A 103 8.52 9.41 -12.90
N LEU A 104 8.23 10.06 -14.02
CA LEU A 104 8.54 9.50 -15.33
C LEU A 104 10.02 9.72 -15.61
N GLN A 105 10.75 8.63 -15.80
CA GLN A 105 12.19 8.68 -16.08
C GLN A 105 12.46 8.12 -17.48
N ARG A 106 13.59 8.51 -18.07
CA ARG A 106 14.03 7.93 -19.35
C ARG A 106 14.69 6.58 -19.10
N LYS A 107 14.35 5.57 -19.90
CA LYS A 107 15.01 4.25 -19.82
C LYS A 107 16.51 4.41 -20.08
N LYS A 108 17.34 3.94 -19.14
CA LYS A 108 18.81 3.99 -19.30
C LYS A 108 19.21 3.15 -20.52
N GLY A 109 20.04 3.71 -21.39
CA GLY A 109 20.52 3.03 -22.60
C GLY A 109 19.58 3.06 -23.80
N SER A 110 18.39 3.66 -23.71
CA SER A 110 17.55 3.84 -24.91
C SER A 110 18.03 5.05 -25.73
N PRO A 111 18.31 4.87 -27.03
CA PRO A 111 18.63 5.98 -27.94
C PRO A 111 17.41 6.86 -28.24
N SER A 112 16.21 6.35 -28.01
CA SER A 112 14.95 7.07 -28.23
C SER A 112 14.66 8.02 -27.06
N SER A 113 14.22 9.24 -27.37
CA SER A 113 13.72 10.19 -26.36
C SER A 113 12.31 9.88 -25.87
N LYS A 114 11.66 8.87 -26.46
CA LYS A 114 10.26 8.53 -26.19
C LYS A 114 10.08 7.39 -25.18
N ASP A 115 11.17 6.72 -24.80
CA ASP A 115 11.12 5.55 -23.91
C ASP A 115 11.10 6.02 -22.46
N LEU A 116 9.92 6.44 -22.00
CA LEU A 116 9.65 6.82 -20.63
C LEU A 116 9.18 5.61 -19.82
N ILE A 117 9.73 5.47 -18.63
CA ILE A 117 9.38 4.44 -17.64
C ILE A 117 8.80 5.09 -16.39
N ASN A 118 7.86 4.40 -15.75
CA ASN A 118 7.31 4.85 -14.47
C ASN A 118 8.21 4.33 -13.36
N VAL A 119 8.81 5.24 -12.58
CA VAL A 119 9.70 4.85 -11.49
C VAL A 119 9.18 5.45 -10.19
N VAL A 120 9.06 4.61 -9.17
CA VAL A 120 8.86 5.05 -7.79
C VAL A 120 10.18 4.96 -7.05
N ASN A 121 10.59 6.08 -6.47
CA ASN A 121 11.84 6.20 -5.74
C ASN A 121 11.54 6.23 -4.24
N VAL A 122 12.33 5.49 -3.47
CA VAL A 122 12.25 5.46 -2.02
C VAL A 122 13.65 5.54 -1.41
N GLU A 123 13.82 6.36 -0.37
CA GLU A 123 15.06 6.48 0.40
C GLU A 123 14.77 6.11 1.86
N LEU A 124 15.44 5.05 2.35
CA LEU A 124 15.35 4.60 3.73
C LEU A 124 16.54 5.12 4.54
N VAL A 125 16.29 5.53 5.78
CA VAL A 125 17.31 6.02 6.72
C VAL A 125 17.18 5.23 8.02
N PRO A 126 18.29 4.85 8.68
CA PRO A 126 18.19 4.09 9.92
C PRO A 126 17.59 4.95 11.04
N PHE A 127 16.62 4.41 11.77
CA PHE A 127 15.90 5.08 12.85
C PHE A 127 15.92 4.23 14.13
N SER A 128 17.12 3.87 14.59
CA SER A 128 17.29 2.94 15.70
C SER A 128 18.46 3.28 16.61
N TYR A 129 18.32 2.90 17.89
CA TYR A 129 19.43 2.82 18.82
C TYR A 129 19.39 1.44 19.52
N PRO A 130 20.46 0.62 19.45
CA PRO A 130 21.71 0.85 18.73
C PRO A 130 21.52 0.90 17.20
N ALA A 131 22.52 1.43 16.50
CA ALA A 131 22.47 1.55 15.04
C ALA A 131 22.30 0.17 14.38
N ILE A 132 21.38 0.10 13.40
CA ILE A 132 21.19 -1.07 12.55
C ILE A 132 22.52 -1.49 11.91
N LYS A 133 22.78 -2.80 11.90
CA LYS A 133 23.96 -3.41 11.26
C LYS A 133 23.67 -3.96 9.87
N THR A 134 22.40 -4.10 9.47
CA THR A 134 22.01 -4.59 8.15
C THR A 134 22.15 -3.47 7.11
N SER A 135 22.50 -3.85 5.88
CA SER A 135 22.64 -2.92 4.75
C SER A 135 21.34 -2.73 3.98
N THR A 136 20.39 -3.67 4.12
CA THR A 136 19.11 -3.71 3.42
C THR A 136 17.99 -4.04 4.39
N VAL A 137 16.76 -3.65 4.03
CA VAL A 137 15.52 -4.01 4.74
C VAL A 137 14.53 -4.62 3.74
N PRO A 138 13.88 -5.74 4.07
CA PRO A 138 12.81 -6.29 3.25
C PRO A 138 11.60 -5.36 3.34
N VAL A 139 11.23 -4.76 2.20
CA VAL A 139 10.05 -3.90 2.07
C VAL A 139 9.08 -4.53 1.10
N ILE A 140 7.86 -4.77 1.58
CA ILE A 140 6.75 -5.20 0.74
C ILE A 140 6.20 -3.96 0.06
N VAL A 141 6.35 -3.91 -1.26
CA VAL A 141 5.78 -2.85 -2.09
C VAL A 141 4.51 -3.36 -2.73
N SER A 142 3.40 -2.67 -2.47
CA SER A 142 2.10 -2.96 -3.06
C SER A 142 1.59 -1.77 -3.83
N VAL A 143 1.27 -1.94 -5.12
CA VAL A 143 0.68 -0.90 -5.96
C VAL A 143 -0.72 -1.36 -6.37
N ALA A 144 -1.71 -0.50 -6.18
CA ALA A 144 -3.09 -0.76 -6.56
C ALA A 144 -3.70 0.44 -7.28
N ALA A 145 -4.55 0.18 -8.27
CA ALA A 145 -5.36 1.21 -8.91
C ALA A 145 -6.36 1.79 -7.91
N VAL A 146 -6.63 3.09 -8.04
CA VAL A 146 -7.58 3.85 -7.23
C VAL A 146 -8.73 4.28 -8.13
N ARG A 147 -9.95 3.88 -7.76
CA ARG A 147 -11.19 4.29 -8.44
C ARG A 147 -12.08 4.98 -7.42
N LEU A 148 -12.75 6.08 -7.79
CA LEU A 148 -13.62 6.84 -6.88
C LEU A 148 -12.96 7.24 -5.54
N GLY A 149 -11.65 7.46 -5.52
CA GLY A 149 -10.89 7.82 -4.32
C GLY A 149 -10.55 6.66 -3.39
N LEU A 150 -10.94 5.42 -3.72
CA LEU A 150 -10.60 4.23 -2.94
C LEU A 150 -9.75 3.23 -3.76
N PRO A 151 -8.76 2.59 -3.13
CA PRO A 151 -8.04 1.48 -3.73
C PRO A 151 -9.00 0.35 -4.11
N VAL A 152 -8.84 -0.22 -5.31
CA VAL A 152 -9.77 -1.21 -5.85
C VAL A 152 -9.86 -2.47 -4.98
N ASP A 153 -8.78 -2.80 -4.28
CA ASP A 153 -8.72 -3.94 -3.37
C ASP A 153 -9.55 -3.77 -2.09
N LEU A 154 -9.84 -2.53 -1.68
CA LEU A 154 -10.63 -2.26 -0.48
C LEU A 154 -12.14 -2.52 -0.69
N TYR A 155 -12.63 -2.47 -1.94
CA TYR A 155 -14.05 -2.64 -2.24
C TYR A 155 -14.60 -4.00 -1.82
N SER A 156 -13.86 -5.08 -2.10
CA SER A 156 -14.28 -6.44 -1.73
C SER A 156 -14.34 -6.60 -0.20
N THR A 157 -13.38 -6.03 0.51
CA THR A 157 -13.35 -6.01 1.98
C THR A 157 -14.52 -5.21 2.56
N LEU A 158 -14.81 -4.03 2.02
CA LEU A 158 -15.95 -3.21 2.48
C LEU A 158 -17.29 -3.90 2.25
N LEU A 159 -17.48 -4.53 1.09
CA LEU A 159 -18.68 -5.32 0.79
C LEU A 159 -18.82 -6.47 1.79
N TYR A 160 -17.74 -7.21 2.03
CA TYR A 160 -17.74 -8.31 3.01
C TYR A 160 -18.10 -7.84 4.43
N ILE A 161 -17.45 -6.77 4.92
CA ILE A 161 -17.75 -6.20 6.26
C ILE A 161 -19.22 -5.80 6.34
N THR A 162 -19.75 -5.13 5.32
CA THR A 162 -21.15 -4.68 5.29
C THR A 162 -22.12 -5.86 5.34
N LEU A 163 -21.82 -6.93 4.60
CA LEU A 163 -22.64 -8.13 4.54
C LEU A 163 -22.65 -8.87 5.89
N VAL A 164 -21.47 -9.08 6.49
CA VAL A 164 -21.34 -9.69 7.81
C VAL A 164 -22.08 -8.86 8.85
N PHE A 165 -21.90 -7.54 8.85
CA PHE A 165 -22.55 -6.66 9.81
C PHE A 165 -24.08 -6.70 9.69
N ALA A 166 -24.60 -6.68 8.45
CA ALA A 166 -26.04 -6.79 8.19
C ALA A 166 -26.60 -8.15 8.65
N ALA A 167 -25.89 -9.24 8.38
CA ALA A 167 -26.28 -10.59 8.79
C ALA A 167 -26.28 -10.73 10.31
N THR A 168 -25.21 -10.31 10.99
CA THR A 168 -25.11 -10.34 12.46
C THR A 168 -26.18 -9.48 13.10
N TYR A 169 -26.45 -8.28 12.56
CA TYR A 169 -27.52 -7.43 13.05
C TYR A 169 -28.90 -8.07 12.86
N GLY A 170 -29.15 -8.69 11.71
CA GLY A 170 -30.38 -9.43 11.43
C GLY A 170 -30.62 -10.58 12.41
N VAL A 171 -29.59 -11.41 12.63
CA VAL A 171 -29.61 -12.51 13.60
C VAL A 171 -29.83 -11.99 15.02
N TYR A 172 -29.06 -10.98 15.43
CA TYR A 172 -29.20 -10.36 16.75
C TYR A 172 -30.61 -9.82 16.99
N ARG A 173 -31.17 -9.10 16.01
CA ARG A 173 -32.54 -8.57 16.10
C ARG A 173 -33.59 -9.67 16.14
N HIS A 174 -33.39 -10.78 15.42
CA HIS A 174 -34.29 -11.92 15.44
C HIS A 174 -34.28 -12.61 16.81
N PHE A 175 -33.10 -12.90 17.36
CA PHE A 175 -32.94 -13.48 18.69
C PHE A 175 -33.48 -12.58 19.81
N LEU A 176 -33.28 -11.26 19.72
CA LEU A 176 -33.83 -10.35 20.72
C LEU A 176 -35.37 -10.34 20.70
N ARG A 177 -35.97 -10.48 19.51
CA ARG A 177 -37.42 -10.59 19.37
C ARG A 177 -37.96 -11.91 19.93
N SER A 178 -37.24 -13.02 19.79
CA SER A 178 -37.67 -14.33 20.28
C SER A 178 -37.50 -14.54 21.79
N ILE A 179 -36.75 -13.67 22.48
CA ILE A 179 -36.54 -13.75 23.95
C ILE A 179 -37.52 -12.84 24.71
N VAL A 180 -37.99 -11.76 24.07
CA VAL A 180 -38.89 -10.77 24.68
C VAL A 180 -40.37 -11.17 24.58
N TRP A 181 -40.68 -12.23 23.84
CA TRP A 181 -41.99 -12.87 23.72
C TRP A 181 -41.90 -14.31 24.18
#